data_AF-A0A3B0MNW0-F1
#
_entry.id   AF-A0A3B0MNW0-F1
#
_cell.length_a   1.000
_cell.length_b   1.000
_cell.length_c   1.000
_cell.angle_alpha   90.00
_cell.angle_beta   90.00
_cell.angle_gamma   90.00
#
_symmetry.space_group_name_H-M   'P 1'
#
loop_
_entity.id
_entity.type
_entity.pdbx_description
1 polymer ?
#
loop_
_entity_poly.entity_id
_entity_poly.type
_entity_poly.pdbx_seq_one_letter_code
_entity_poly.pdbx_strand_id
1 'polypeptide(L)'
;MTFPDRDKKPSKTVNFINFVRRRLNFPKFTINPTYADAPERWRTNMGGFDPATPYAEACINYHNHAVTFMIFVVLTVLHTVRK
;
A
#
# COMPACT_ATOMS: atom_id res chain seq x y z
N MET A 1 -20.99 11.40 -3.39
CA MET A 1 -19.79 11.75 -4.17
C MET A 1 -19.83 13.25 -4.43
N THR A 2 -19.10 14.04 -3.64
CA THR A 2 -19.02 15.49 -3.82
C THR A 2 -17.94 15.79 -4.86
N PHE A 3 -18.32 16.48 -5.93
CA PHE A 3 -17.41 16.92 -6.98
C PHE A 3 -16.39 17.91 -6.40
N PRO A 4 -15.10 17.85 -6.79
CA PRO A 4 -14.13 18.82 -6.32
C PRO A 4 -14.47 20.21 -6.87
N ASP A 5 -14.63 21.15 -5.94
CA ASP A 5 -14.92 22.57 -6.15
C ASP A 5 -13.81 23.21 -7.00
N ARG A 6 -14.16 23.68 -8.21
CA ARG A 6 -13.19 24.14 -9.23
C ARG A 6 -12.61 25.54 -8.95
N ASP A 7 -13.09 26.24 -7.92
CA ASP A 7 -12.83 27.68 -7.74
C ASP A 7 -11.83 28.04 -6.63
N LYS A 8 -11.14 27.06 -6.02
CA LYS A 8 -10.08 27.35 -5.03
C LYS A 8 -8.75 27.71 -5.71
N LYS A 9 -8.31 28.97 -5.55
CA LYS A 9 -6.97 29.42 -5.96
C LYS A 9 -5.90 28.48 -5.39
N PRO A 10 -4.96 27.98 -6.20
CA PRO A 10 -3.97 27.01 -5.74
C PRO A 10 -3.09 27.64 -4.66
N SER A 11 -3.05 27.00 -3.48
CA SER A 11 -2.19 27.41 -2.37
C SER A 11 -0.72 27.40 -2.80
N LYS A 12 0.08 28.37 -2.32
CA LYS A 12 1.53 28.49 -2.60
C LYS A 12 2.28 27.17 -2.36
N THR A 13 1.84 26.39 -1.38
CA THR A 13 2.39 25.06 -1.05
C THR A 13 2.19 24.05 -2.19
N VAL A 14 1.01 24.05 -2.83
CA VAL A 14 0.69 23.14 -3.95
C VAL A 14 1.55 23.47 -5.17
N ASN A 15 1.81 24.76 -5.41
CA ASN A 15 2.68 25.21 -6.50
C ASN A 15 4.14 24.81 -6.28
N PHE A 16 4.65 24.89 -5.04
CA PHE A 16 6.01 24.47 -4.71
C PHE A 16 6.19 22.94 -4.85
N ILE A 17 5.23 22.15 -4.37
CA ILE A 17 5.25 20.69 -4.53
C ILE A 17 5.25 20.30 -6.00
N ASN A 18 4.41 20.95 -6.82
CA ASN A 18 4.38 20.72 -8.27
C ASN A 18 5.70 21.14 -8.95
N PHE A 19 6.35 22.20 -8.49
CA PHE A 19 7.64 22.65 -9.00
C PHE A 19 8.76 21.65 -8.71
N VAL A 20 8.89 21.21 -7.45
CA VAL A 20 9.88 20.19 -7.05
C VAL A 20 9.63 18.87 -7.79
N ARG A 21 8.36 18.48 -7.94
CA ARG A 21 7.98 17.26 -8.67
C ARG A 21 8.37 17.31 -10.15
N ARG A 22 8.14 18.44 -10.82
CA ARG A 22 8.58 18.66 -12.21
C ARG A 22 10.11 18.64 -12.32
N ARG A 23 10.81 19.23 -11.35
CA ARG A 23 12.28 19.31 -11.35
C ARG A 23 12.95 17.94 -11.23
N LEU A 24 12.35 17.04 -10.45
CA LEU A 24 12.88 15.71 -10.16
C LEU A 24 12.30 14.61 -11.07
N ASN A 25 11.50 14.99 -12.08
CA ASN A 25 10.86 14.09 -13.05
C ASN A 25 10.20 12.86 -12.41
N PHE A 26 9.56 13.05 -11.24
CA PHE A 26 8.90 11.95 -10.56
C PHE A 26 7.62 11.56 -11.31
N PRO A 27 7.51 10.31 -11.82
CA PRO A 27 6.29 9.86 -12.48
C PRO A 27 5.10 10.01 -11.53
N LYS A 28 3.99 10.52 -12.06
CA LYS A 28 2.72 10.52 -11.34
C LYS A 28 2.11 9.14 -11.54
N PHE A 29 2.40 8.23 -10.61
CA PHE A 29 1.67 6.97 -10.51
C PHE A 29 0.22 7.28 -10.15
N THR A 30 -0.61 7.41 -11.18
CA THR A 30 -2.07 7.55 -11.07
C THR A 30 -2.71 6.17 -11.22
N ILE A 31 -2.04 5.15 -10.68
CA ILE A 31 -2.58 3.80 -10.65
C ILE A 31 -3.46 3.80 -9.42
N ASN A 32 -4.77 4.00 -9.60
CA ASN A 32 -5.69 3.48 -8.61
C ASN A 32 -5.44 1.98 -8.59
N PRO A 33 -5.11 1.36 -7.44
CA PRO A 33 -5.02 -0.09 -7.38
C PRO A 33 -6.41 -0.62 -7.74
N THR A 34 -6.58 -1.02 -9.00
CA THR A 34 -7.74 -1.78 -9.44
C THR A 34 -7.57 -3.14 -8.81
N TYR A 35 -8.33 -3.41 -7.75
CA TYR A 35 -8.53 -4.76 -7.25
C TYR A 35 -9.18 -5.55 -8.40
N ALA A 36 -8.48 -6.56 -8.92
CA ALA A 36 -9.03 -7.43 -9.98
C ALA A 36 -10.01 -8.46 -9.41
N ASP A 37 -10.20 -8.46 -8.10
CA ASP A 37 -10.86 -9.52 -7.37
C ASP A 37 -12.37 -9.34 -7.30
N ALA A 38 -13.07 -10.41 -7.66
CA ALA A 38 -14.47 -10.58 -7.30
C ALA A 38 -14.58 -10.75 -5.76
N PRO A 39 -15.50 -10.03 -5.09
CA PRO A 39 -15.70 -10.18 -3.66
C PRO A 39 -16.33 -11.54 -3.33
N GLU A 40 -15.49 -12.53 -3.00
CA GLU A 40 -15.92 -13.83 -2.50
C GLU A 40 -16.25 -13.73 -1.00
N ARG A 41 -17.56 -13.74 -0.67
CA ARG A 41 -18.08 -13.49 0.70
C ARG A 41 -17.56 -14.45 1.78
N TRP A 42 -17.05 -15.60 1.37
CA TRP A 42 -16.55 -16.65 2.26
C TRP A 42 -15.03 -16.57 2.50
N ARG A 43 -14.31 -15.73 1.73
CA ARG A 43 -12.89 -15.49 1.97
C ARG A 43 -12.73 -14.45 3.08
N THR A 44 -12.05 -14.86 4.15
CA THR A 44 -11.49 -13.92 5.12
C THR A 44 -10.40 -13.11 4.40
N ASN A 45 -10.29 -11.79 4.64
CA ASN A 45 -9.28 -10.89 4.03
C ASN A 45 -7.82 -11.19 4.48
N MET A 46 -7.49 -12.46 4.67
CA MET A 46 -6.32 -12.94 5.38
C MET A 46 -5.41 -13.72 4.41
N GLY A 47 -5.02 -13.10 3.30
CA GLY A 47 -4.16 -13.76 2.29
C GLY A 47 -3.75 -12.96 1.07
N GLY A 48 -4.12 -11.68 0.97
CA GLY A 48 -3.91 -10.90 -0.25
C GLY A 48 -4.95 -11.23 -1.32
N PHE A 49 -5.34 -10.21 -2.08
CA PHE A 49 -6.19 -10.33 -3.26
C PHE A 49 -5.32 -10.77 -4.46
N ASP A 50 -5.91 -11.40 -5.48
CA ASP A 50 -5.25 -11.75 -6.74
C ASP A 50 -4.50 -10.50 -7.26
N PRO A 51 -3.18 -10.60 -7.47
CA PRO A 51 -2.38 -9.43 -7.74
C PRO A 51 -2.73 -8.88 -9.12
N ALA A 52 -3.56 -7.84 -9.15
CA ALA A 52 -3.93 -7.13 -10.37
C ALA A 52 -2.75 -6.39 -11.02
N THR A 53 -1.61 -6.27 -10.32
CA THR A 53 -0.42 -5.52 -10.75
C THR A 53 0.87 -6.14 -10.20
N PRO A 54 2.03 -6.00 -10.90
CA PRO A 54 3.32 -6.52 -10.42
C PRO A 54 3.75 -5.90 -9.08
N TYR A 55 3.28 -4.69 -8.77
CA TYR A 55 3.51 -4.07 -7.47
C TYR A 55 2.78 -4.79 -6.33
N ALA A 56 1.54 -5.23 -6.56
CA ALA A 56 0.77 -5.98 -5.57
C ALA A 56 1.41 -7.35 -5.29
N GLU A 57 1.93 -8.02 -6.32
CA GLU A 57 2.66 -9.28 -6.18
C GLU A 57 3.93 -9.12 -5.34
N ALA A 58 4.72 -8.07 -5.60
CA ALA A 58 5.90 -7.75 -4.79
C ALA A 58 5.55 -7.48 -3.32
N CYS A 59 4.43 -6.79 -3.06
CA CYS A 59 3.94 -6.55 -1.70
C CYS A 59 3.54 -7.85 -0.99
N ILE A 60 2.86 -8.78 -1.68
CA ILE A 60 2.49 -10.09 -1.12
C ILE A 60 3.73 -10.93 -0.81
N ASN A 61 4.69 -10.98 -1.73
CA ASN A 61 5.93 -11.72 -1.52
C ASN A 61 6.75 -11.15 -0.36
N TYR A 62 6.85 -9.82 -0.26
CA TYR A 62 7.49 -9.16 0.89
C TYR A 62 6.75 -9.45 2.20
N HIS A 63 5.42 -9.38 2.20
CA HIS A 63 4.60 -9.66 3.37
C HIS A 63 4.81 -11.09 3.88
N ASN A 64 4.78 -12.08 2.99
CA ASN A 64 4.98 -13.48 3.36
C ASN A 64 6.36 -13.71 3.96
N HIS A 65 7.40 -13.09 3.40
CA HIS A 65 8.75 -13.17 3.95
C HIS A 65 8.83 -12.52 5.34
N ALA A 66 8.28 -11.31 5.51
CA ALA A 66 8.33 -10.57 6.77
C ALA A 66 7.53 -11.26 7.91
N VAL A 67 6.36 -11.79 7.60
CA VAL A 67 5.49 -12.47 8.59
C VAL A 67 6.17 -13.70 9.19
N THR A 68 6.90 -14.48 8.39
CA THR A 68 7.65 -15.63 8.90
C THR A 68 8.68 -15.23 9.95
N PHE A 69 9.43 -14.15 9.73
CA PHE A 69 10.39 -13.63 10.71
C PHE A 69 9.71 -13.10 11.98
N MET A 70 8.58 -12.40 11.83
CA MET A 70 7.82 -11.91 12.99
C MET A 70 7.36 -13.05 13.89
N ILE A 71 6.81 -14.13 13.31
CA ILE A 71 6.37 -15.30 14.07
C ILE A 71 7.56 -15.93 14.81
N PHE A 72 8.69 -16.11 14.12
CA PHE A 72 9.90 -16.67 14.73
C PHE A 72 10.38 -15.85 15.94
N VAL A 73 10.44 -14.52 15.81
CA VAL A 73 10.86 -13.64 16.90
C VAL A 73 9.89 -13.73 18.09
N VAL A 74 8.58 -13.64 17.84
CA VAL A 74 7.56 -13.71 18.90
C VAL A 74 7.62 -15.05 19.65
N LEU A 75 7.72 -16.17 18.92
CA LEU A 75 7.85 -17.50 19.54
C LEU A 75 9.14 -17.63 20.35
N THR A 76 10.24 -17.08 19.84
CA THR A 76 11.53 -17.10 20.54
C THR A 76 11.45 -16.31 21.85
N VAL A 77 10.90 -15.09 21.82
CA VAL A 77 10.69 -14.25 23.02
C VAL A 77 9.80 -14.97 24.03
N LEU A 78 8.65 -15.50 23.60
CA LEU A 78 7.75 -16.25 24.48
C LEU A 78 8.44 -17.47 25.10
N HIS A 79 9.24 -18.20 24.33
CA HIS A 79 10.00 -19.34 24.83
C HIS A 79 11.06 -18.92 25.86
N THR A 80 11.77 -17.82 25.62
CA THR A 80 12.80 -17.31 26.56
C THR A 80 12.21 -16.74 27.84
N VAL A 81 10.99 -16.19 27.83
CA VAL A 81 10.33 -15.65 29.03
C VAL A 81 9.68 -16.76 29.85
N ARG A 82 9.23 -17.85 29.22
CA ARG A 82 8.63 -19.00 29.91
C ARG A 82 9.68 -19.87 30.64
N LYS A 83 10.94 -19.77 30.25
CA LYS A 83 12.05 -20.58 30.77
C LYS A 83 12.80 -19.83 31.86
#